data_AF-A0A1F4QHR4-F1
#
_entry.id   AF-A0A1F4QHR4-F1
#
_cell.length_a   1.000
_cell.length_b   1.000
_cell.length_c   1.000
_cell.angle_alpha   90.00
_cell.angle_beta   90.00
_cell.angle_gamma   90.00
#
_symmetry.space_group_name_H-M   'P 1'
#
loop_
_entity.id
_entity.type
_entity.pdbx_description
1 polymer ?
#
loop_
_entity_poly.entity_id
_entity_poly.type
_entity_poly.pdbx_seq_one_letter_code
_entity_poly.pdbx_strand_id
1 'polypeptide(L)'
;MIVVSNRIPVAAGHEAAFEERFRGRAGLVERHPGFVRMEILRPTSVEMHGKPLGGSPYYVVLTYWTSEADFVRWTESDDFRQAHASRPPKEMFAGPNVFEMHEVIQAAQAASPA
;
A
#
# COMPACT_ATOMS: atom_id res chain seq x y z
N MET A 1 -0.42 0.42 17.06
CA MET A 1 -0.50 -0.17 15.70
C MET A 1 0.11 0.82 14.75
N ILE A 2 0.95 0.34 13.83
CA ILE A 2 1.62 1.15 12.82
C ILE A 2 0.95 0.93 11.46
N VAL A 3 0.79 1.99 10.70
CA VAL A 3 0.31 1.98 9.32
C VAL A 3 1.39 2.57 8.43
N VAL A 4 1.79 1.82 7.41
CA VAL A 4 2.76 2.28 6.42
C VAL A 4 2.04 2.47 5.09
N SER A 5 2.15 3.66 4.54
CA SER A 5 1.64 4.04 3.23
C SER A 5 2.81 4.27 2.29
N ASN A 6 3.01 3.35 1.34
CA ASN A 6 3.91 3.61 0.21
C ASN A 6 3.08 4.13 -0.96
N ARG A 7 3.14 5.45 -1.19
CA ARG A 7 2.36 6.15 -2.21
C ARG A 7 3.16 6.18 -3.51
N ILE A 8 2.58 5.65 -4.58
CA ILE A 8 3.27 5.38 -5.84
C ILE A 8 2.60 6.18 -6.96
N PRO A 9 3.27 7.18 -7.55
CA PRO A 9 2.72 7.93 -8.66
C PRO A 9 2.87 7.10 -9.94
N VAL A 10 1.79 6.48 -10.40
CA VAL A 10 1.79 5.67 -11.63
C VAL A 10 1.60 6.59 -12.83
N ALA A 11 2.42 6.42 -13.86
CA ALA A 11 2.31 7.17 -15.10
C ALA A 11 1.03 6.80 -15.86
N ALA A 12 0.44 7.78 -16.53
CA ALA A 12 -0.79 7.58 -17.30
C ALA A 12 -0.59 6.48 -18.38
N GLY A 13 -1.52 5.54 -18.45
CA GLY A 13 -1.48 4.40 -19.38
C GLY A 13 -0.76 3.16 -18.83
N HIS A 14 -0.13 3.25 -17.65
CA HIS A 14 0.56 2.12 -17.01
C HIS A 14 -0.24 1.47 -15.88
N GLU A 15 -1.45 1.93 -15.57
CA GLU A 15 -2.25 1.51 -14.42
C GLU A 15 -2.54 0.02 -14.42
N ALA A 16 -3.06 -0.52 -15.53
CA ALA A 16 -3.39 -1.94 -15.63
C ALA A 16 -2.15 -2.84 -15.48
N ALA A 17 -1.03 -2.43 -16.09
CA ALA A 17 0.24 -3.14 -15.97
C ALA A 17 0.79 -3.06 -14.54
N PHE A 18 0.63 -1.92 -13.86
CA PHE A 18 1.00 -1.75 -12.46
C PHE A 18 0.18 -2.69 -11.56
N GLU A 19 -1.14 -2.72 -11.70
CA GLU A 19 -2.04 -3.58 -10.92
C GLU A 19 -1.73 -5.07 -11.11
N GLU A 20 -1.41 -5.50 -12.34
CA GLU A 20 -1.00 -6.87 -12.64
C GLU A 20 0.20 -7.31 -11.79
N ARG A 21 1.14 -6.40 -11.51
CA ARG A 21 2.33 -6.72 -10.69
C ARG A 21 2.00 -7.05 -9.25
N PHE A 22 0.82 -6.69 -8.76
CA PHE A 22 0.34 -7.04 -7.42
C PHE A 22 -0.49 -8.32 -7.40
N ARG A 23 -0.91 -8.83 -8.57
CA ARG A 23 -1.56 -10.13 -8.68
C ARG A 23 -0.56 -11.20 -8.24
N GLY A 24 -0.85 -11.87 -7.12
CA GLY A 24 0.04 -12.89 -6.52
C GLY A 24 1.08 -12.37 -5.53
N ARG A 25 1.02 -11.08 -5.11
CA ARG A 25 1.87 -10.58 -3.99
C ARG A 25 1.31 -10.90 -2.60
N ALA A 26 0.02 -11.22 -2.50
CA ALA A 26 -0.56 -11.82 -1.31
C ALA A 26 0.11 -13.19 -1.09
N GLY A 27 0.76 -13.39 0.05
CA GLY A 27 1.45 -14.64 0.38
C GLY A 27 2.91 -14.53 0.85
N LEU A 28 3.61 -13.42 0.58
CA LEU A 28 4.96 -13.21 1.13
C LEU A 28 4.93 -12.50 2.50
N VAL A 29 4.20 -11.39 2.60
CA VAL A 29 4.19 -10.55 3.81
C VAL A 29 3.40 -11.18 4.98
N GLU A 30 2.39 -12.00 4.66
CA GLU A 30 1.39 -12.52 5.62
C GLU A 30 1.98 -13.43 6.71
N ARG A 31 3.13 -14.05 6.45
CA ARG A 31 3.81 -14.93 7.43
C ARG A 31 4.69 -14.20 8.44
N HIS A 32 4.93 -12.90 8.25
CA HIS A 32 5.85 -12.18 9.12
C HIS A 32 5.19 -11.83 10.46
N PRO A 33 5.92 -12.00 11.58
CA PRO A 33 5.42 -11.58 12.89
C PRO A 33 4.95 -10.13 12.87
N GLY A 34 3.79 -9.91 13.49
CA GLY A 34 3.21 -8.58 13.62
C GLY A 34 2.57 -7.99 12.37
N PHE A 35 2.58 -8.68 11.24
CA PHE A 35 1.75 -8.28 10.09
C PHE A 35 0.27 -8.40 10.45
N VAL A 36 -0.53 -7.38 10.09
CA VAL A 36 -1.97 -7.35 10.36
C VAL A 36 -2.76 -7.48 9.05
N ARG A 37 -2.49 -6.60 8.07
CA ARG A 37 -3.10 -6.66 6.73
C ARG A 37 -2.34 -5.81 5.73
N MET A 38 -2.58 -6.07 4.45
CA MET A 38 -2.10 -5.28 3.31
C MET A 38 -3.27 -4.98 2.37
N GLU A 39 -3.33 -3.75 1.87
CA GLU A 39 -4.32 -3.29 0.92
C GLU A 39 -3.60 -2.54 -0.21
N ILE A 40 -3.99 -2.80 -1.46
CA ILE A 40 -3.51 -2.05 -2.63
C ILE A 40 -4.63 -1.13 -3.07
N LEU A 41 -4.44 0.16 -2.90
CA LEU A 41 -5.48 1.16 -3.10
C LEU A 41 -5.30 1.88 -4.44
N ARG A 42 -6.31 1.78 -5.30
CA ARG A 42 -6.44 2.62 -6.49
C ARG A 42 -6.99 4.00 -6.08
N PRO A 43 -6.43 5.11 -6.58
CA PRO A 43 -7.02 6.41 -6.35
C PRO A 43 -8.41 6.50 -6.97
N THR A 44 -9.37 7.07 -6.24
CA THR A 44 -10.72 7.35 -6.74
C THR A 44 -11.14 8.75 -6.30
N SER A 45 -12.14 9.29 -6.99
CA SER A 45 -12.82 10.52 -6.61
C SER A 45 -14.30 10.25 -6.32
N VAL A 46 -14.95 11.22 -5.69
CA VAL A 46 -16.39 11.25 -5.48
C VAL A 46 -16.90 12.67 -5.69
N GLU A 47 -18.10 12.83 -6.23
CA GLU A 47 -18.80 14.11 -6.26
C GLU A 47 -19.57 14.30 -4.96
N MET A 48 -19.26 15.36 -4.22
CA MET A 48 -19.95 15.67 -2.96
C MET A 48 -20.20 17.17 -2.85
N HIS A 49 -21.44 17.56 -2.52
CA HIS A 49 -21.87 18.96 -2.48
C HIS A 49 -21.58 19.74 -3.78
N GLY A 50 -21.71 19.06 -4.93
CA GLY A 50 -21.47 19.65 -6.26
C GLY A 50 -19.99 19.95 -6.56
N LYS A 51 -19.06 19.30 -5.86
CA LYS A 51 -17.62 19.41 -6.11
C LYS A 51 -16.95 18.02 -6.13
N PRO A 52 -15.96 17.81 -7.02
CA PRO A 52 -15.12 16.61 -6.95
C PRO A 52 -14.21 16.69 -5.72
N LEU A 53 -14.19 15.61 -4.95
CA LEU A 53 -13.27 15.39 -3.83
C LEU A 53 -12.49 14.08 -4.06
N GLY A 54 -11.26 14.04 -3.56
CA GLY A 54 -10.36 12.91 -3.78
C GLY A 54 -9.56 13.05 -5.09
N GLY A 55 -9.31 11.93 -5.76
CA GLY A 55 -8.51 11.92 -7.00
C GLY A 55 -7.01 12.11 -6.79
N SER A 56 -6.45 11.50 -5.73
CA SER A 56 -5.00 11.46 -5.49
C SER A 56 -4.26 10.96 -6.74
N PRO A 57 -3.07 11.49 -7.08
CA PRO A 57 -2.26 10.97 -8.20
C PRO A 57 -1.52 9.67 -7.82
N TYR A 58 -1.75 9.13 -6.62
CA TYR A 58 -1.01 7.99 -6.08
C TYR A 58 -1.91 6.76 -5.93
N TYR A 59 -1.40 5.62 -6.39
CA TYR A 59 -1.76 4.34 -5.79
C TYR A 59 -1.11 4.24 -4.41
N VAL A 60 -1.68 3.44 -3.51
CA VAL A 60 -1.11 3.23 -2.16
C VAL A 60 -0.97 1.75 -1.88
N VAL A 61 0.25 1.31 -1.56
CA VAL A 61 0.48 0.03 -0.88
C VAL A 61 0.40 0.32 0.61
N LEU A 62 -0.71 -0.06 1.23
CA LEU A 62 -1.02 0.21 2.63
C LEU A 62 -0.80 -1.06 3.43
N THR A 63 0.05 -1.01 4.46
CA THR A 63 0.29 -2.16 5.34
C THR A 63 0.09 -1.78 6.80
N TYR A 64 -0.42 -2.72 7.58
CA TYR A 64 -0.70 -2.55 9.00
C TYR A 64 0.14 -3.52 9.80
N TRP A 65 0.73 -3.02 10.89
CA TRP A 65 1.65 -3.75 11.73
C TRP A 65 1.35 -3.55 13.21
N THR A 66 1.61 -4.56 14.02
CA THR A 66 1.48 -4.47 15.48
C THR A 66 2.48 -3.48 16.08
N SER A 67 3.70 -3.42 15.54
CA SER A 67 4.77 -2.51 15.97
C SER A 67 5.64 -2.03 14.80
N GLU A 68 6.38 -0.94 15.00
CA GLU A 68 7.39 -0.47 14.05
C GLU A 68 8.51 -1.50 13.86
N ALA A 69 8.94 -2.16 14.94
CA ALA A 69 10.00 -3.15 14.90
C ALA A 69 9.65 -4.37 14.04
N ASP A 70 8.38 -4.77 14.02
CA ASP A 70 7.88 -5.84 13.13
C ASP A 70 7.99 -5.44 11.64
N PHE A 71 7.59 -4.21 11.31
CA PHE A 71 7.75 -3.65 9.96
C PHE A 71 9.23 -3.61 9.55
N VAL A 72 10.11 -3.09 10.41
CA VAL A 72 11.55 -2.99 10.11
C VAL A 72 12.14 -4.38 9.85
N ARG A 73 11.87 -5.36 10.73
CA ARG A 73 12.32 -6.75 10.52
C ARG A 73 11.84 -7.33 9.20
N TRP A 74 10.61 -7.04 8.79
CA TRP A 74 10.11 -7.46 7.49
C TRP A 74 10.92 -6.84 6.35
N THR A 75 11.22 -5.53 6.40
CA THR A 75 12.00 -4.87 5.34
C THR A 75 13.42 -5.42 5.16
N GLU A 76 13.97 -6.05 6.21
CA GLU A 76 15.30 -6.68 6.21
C GLU A 76 15.27 -8.15 5.74
N SER A 77 14.08 -8.73 5.55
CA SER A 77 13.90 -10.15 5.23
C SER A 77 14.20 -10.50 3.76
N ASP A 78 14.45 -11.79 3.52
CA ASP A 78 14.56 -12.35 2.16
C ASP A 78 13.29 -12.18 1.35
N ASP A 79 12.14 -12.23 2.01
CA ASP A 79 10.83 -12.13 1.38
C ASP A 79 10.57 -10.74 0.85
N PHE A 80 10.96 -9.71 1.61
CA PHE A 80 10.96 -8.33 1.14
C PHE A 80 11.88 -8.17 -0.06
N ARG A 81 13.11 -8.70 0.02
CA ARG A 81 14.07 -8.65 -1.10
C ARG A 81 13.52 -9.34 -2.35
N GLN A 82 12.90 -10.51 -2.20
CA GLN A 82 12.29 -11.27 -3.29
C GLN A 82 11.11 -10.51 -3.91
N ALA A 83 10.22 -9.95 -3.09
CA ALA A 83 9.09 -9.15 -3.57
C ALA A 83 9.51 -7.89 -4.35
N HIS A 84 10.71 -7.36 -4.05
CA HIS A 84 11.29 -6.18 -4.68
C HIS A 84 12.39 -6.49 -5.71
N ALA A 85 12.69 -7.76 -5.97
CA ALA A 85 13.76 -8.18 -6.89
C ALA A 85 13.44 -7.83 -8.35
N SER A 86 12.16 -7.98 -8.75
CA SER A 86 11.70 -7.55 -10.07
C SER A 86 11.47 -6.04 -10.06
N ARG A 87 12.42 -5.28 -10.59
CA ARG A 87 12.27 -3.84 -10.77
C ARG A 87 11.33 -3.54 -11.95
N PRO A 88 10.22 -2.81 -11.73
CA PRO A 88 9.40 -2.30 -12.81
C PRO A 88 10.18 -1.31 -13.71
N PRO A 89 9.76 -1.14 -14.97
CA PRO A 89 10.32 -0.12 -15.85
C PRO A 89 10.12 1.28 -15.25
N LYS A 90 11.08 2.19 -15.46
CA LYS A 90 11.05 3.52 -14.83
C LYS A 90 9.86 4.35 -15.30
N GLU A 91 9.53 4.22 -16.58
CA GLU A 91 8.40 4.84 -17.26
C GLU A 91 7.02 4.45 -16.69
N MET A 92 6.94 3.38 -15.91
CA MET A 92 5.72 3.06 -15.14
C MET A 92 5.39 4.12 -14.09
N PHE A 93 6.36 4.93 -13.67
CA PHE A 93 6.18 5.91 -12.61
C PHE A 93 6.31 7.34 -13.11
N ALA A 94 5.41 8.21 -12.64
CA ALA A 94 5.44 9.64 -12.90
C ALA A 94 6.37 10.41 -11.93
N GLY A 95 7.01 9.71 -10.99
CA GLY A 95 7.89 10.31 -9.99
C GLY A 95 8.37 9.31 -8.94
N PRO A 96 9.11 9.77 -7.91
CA PRO A 96 9.50 8.94 -6.80
C PRO A 96 8.30 8.56 -5.93
N ASN A 97 8.39 7.41 -5.26
CA ASN A 97 7.42 7.04 -4.24
C ASN A 97 7.52 7.99 -3.03
N VAL A 98 6.39 8.20 -2.36
CA VAL A 98 6.33 8.91 -1.08
C VAL A 98 6.05 7.90 0.02
N PHE A 99 6.99 7.75 0.94
CA PHE A 99 6.87 6.88 2.10
C PHE A 99 6.27 7.65 3.27
N GLU A 100 5.27 7.07 3.92
CA GLU A 100 4.68 7.61 5.14
C GLU A 100 4.48 6.48 6.16
N MET A 101 4.71 6.80 7.43
CA MET A 101 4.43 5.91 8.56
C MET A 101 3.62 6.66 9.59
N HIS A 102 2.56 6.03 10.10
CA HIS A 102 1.63 6.62 11.04
C HIS A 102 1.34 5.67 12.19
N GLU A 103 1.16 6.22 13.39
CA GLU A 103 0.58 5.50 14.51
C GLU A 103 -0.94 5.67 14.52
N VAL A 104 -1.66 4.57 14.72
CA VAL A 104 -3.12 4.61 14.91
C VAL A 104 -3.44 5.11 16.31
N ILE A 105 -3.85 6.37 16.43
CA ILE A 105 -4.27 6.98 17.72
C ILE A 105 -5.74 6.70 18.07
N GLN A 106 -6.58 6.41 17.07
CA GLN A 106 -7.99 6.10 17.24
C GLN A 106 -8.49 5.26 16.06
N ALA A 107 -9.37 4.29 16.35
CA ALA A 107 -10.02 3.47 15.33
C ALA A 107 -11.50 3.23 15.71
N ALA A 108 -12.36 3.17 14.70
CA ALA A 108 -13.74 2.71 14.82
C ALA A 108 -13.96 1.60 13.78
N GLN A 109 -14.64 0.53 14.18
CA GLN A 109 -14.95 -0.62 13.31
C GLN A 109 -16.43 -0.96 13.47
N ALA A 110 -17.08 -1.34 12.37
CA ALA A 110 -18.44 -1.89 12.45
C ALA A 110 -18.41 -3.20 13.25
N ALA A 111 -19.47 -3.50 13.98
CA ALA A 111 -19.65 -4.83 14.55
C ALA A 111 -19.64 -5.85 13.40
N SER A 112 -18.96 -6.98 13.58
CA SER A 112 -19.04 -8.07 12.60
C SER A 112 -20.51 -8.47 12.44
N PRO A 113 -21.04 -8.58 11.21
CA PRO A 113 -22.39 -9.10 11.01
C PRO A 113 -22.45 -10.52 11.61
N ALA A 114 -23.49 -10.76 12.41
CA ALA A 114 -23.74 -12.02 13.10
C ALA A 114 -23.96 -13.19 12.13
#